data_AF-A0A1Y4HUZ6-F1
#
_entry.id   AF-A0A1Y4HUZ6-F1
#
_cell.length_a   1.000
_cell.length_b   1.000
_cell.length_c   1.000
_cell.angle_alpha   90.00
_cell.angle_beta   90.00
_cell.angle_gamma   90.00
#
_symmetry.space_group_name_H-M   'P 1'
#
loop_
_entity.id
_entity.type
_entity.pdbx_description
1 polymer ?
#
loop_
_entity_poly.entity_id
_entity_poly.type
_entity_poly.pdbx_seq_one_letter_code
_entity_poly.pdbx_strand_id
1 'polypeptide(L)'
;MHTRRLHHPRPQRTGTRRLRLGRHQSHQSQRLIIAQKETNETLYWLKLLYATNFIEKDAYESVNQDALALLKIITASIKTAKQRINH
;
A
#
# COMPACT_ATOMS: atom_id res chain seq x y z
N MET A 1 -8.06 11.43 -64.82
CA MET A 1 -7.62 12.77 -64.39
C MET A 1 -8.07 13.02 -62.96
N HIS A 2 -7.09 13.19 -62.06
CA HIS A 2 -7.08 14.01 -60.84
C HIS A 2 -8.29 14.01 -59.89
N THR A 3 -8.11 13.19 -58.86
CA THR A 3 -8.43 13.39 -57.44
C THR A 3 -8.86 14.79 -56.99
N ARG A 4 -9.94 14.86 -56.21
CA ARG A 4 -9.94 15.71 -55.00
C ARG A 4 -10.72 15.07 -53.85
N ARG A 5 -9.94 14.39 -53.01
CA ARG A 5 -10.27 13.98 -51.64
C ARG A 5 -10.68 15.23 -50.86
N LEU A 6 -11.95 15.35 -50.47
CA LEU A 6 -12.34 16.35 -49.47
C LEU A 6 -11.87 15.86 -48.10
N HIS A 7 -10.85 16.57 -47.61
CA HIS A 7 -10.27 16.44 -46.28
C HIS A 7 -11.36 16.48 -45.21
N HIS A 8 -11.43 15.44 -44.37
CA HIS A 8 -12.11 15.50 -43.08
C HIS A 8 -11.34 16.41 -42.11
N PRO A 9 -12.03 17.19 -41.26
CA PRO A 9 -11.59 17.33 -39.87
C PRO A 9 -12.20 16.16 -39.09
N ARG A 10 -11.35 15.18 -38.74
CA ARG A 10 -11.69 14.21 -37.69
C ARG A 10 -12.02 14.99 -36.42
N PRO A 11 -13.06 14.63 -35.63
CA PRO A 11 -13.17 15.16 -34.29
C PRO A 11 -11.89 14.78 -33.54
N GLN A 12 -11.17 15.81 -33.08
CA GLN A 12 -10.07 15.66 -32.15
C GLN A 12 -10.61 14.84 -30.98
N ARG A 13 -10.06 13.64 -30.76
CA ARG A 13 -10.27 12.86 -29.54
C ARG A 13 -9.61 13.60 -28.38
N THR A 14 -10.22 14.69 -27.94
CA THR A 14 -9.82 15.38 -26.72
C THR A 14 -10.38 14.60 -25.54
N GLY A 15 -9.49 14.10 -24.68
CA GLY A 15 -9.82 13.96 -23.27
C GLY A 15 -10.06 12.55 -22.73
N THR A 16 -9.18 11.58 -22.98
CA THR A 16 -9.09 10.40 -22.09
C THR A 16 -7.64 10.02 -21.81
N ARG A 17 -6.86 10.95 -21.24
CA ARG A 17 -5.58 10.59 -20.60
C ARG A 17 -5.27 11.45 -19.37
N ARG A 18 -6.25 11.55 -18.47
CA ARG A 18 -6.13 12.11 -17.11
C ARG A 18 -7.20 11.36 -16.32
N LEU A 19 -6.99 10.62 -15.24
CA LEU A 19 -5.94 10.53 -14.23
C LEU A 19 -5.91 9.06 -13.77
N ARG A 20 -4.91 8.26 -14.16
CA ARG A 20 -4.74 6.90 -13.58
C ARG A 20 -3.79 6.87 -12.37
N LEU A 21 -3.17 8.00 -12.03
CA LEU A 21 -2.17 8.09 -10.97
C LEU A 21 -2.77 8.29 -9.57
N GLY A 22 -3.97 8.88 -9.45
CA GLY A 22 -4.60 9.13 -8.14
C GLY A 22 -5.21 7.88 -7.47
N ARG A 23 -5.76 6.94 -8.25
CA ARG A 23 -6.51 5.78 -7.72
C ARG A 23 -5.61 4.69 -7.13
N HIS A 24 -4.35 4.59 -7.58
CA HIS A 24 -3.40 3.59 -7.11
C HIS A 24 -2.78 3.95 -5.75
N GLN A 25 -2.51 5.23 -5.50
CA GLN A 25 -1.82 5.67 -4.27
C GLN A 25 -2.71 5.49 -3.02
N SER A 26 -4.01 5.79 -3.12
CA SER A 26 -4.97 5.58 -2.03
C SER A 26 -5.24 4.10 -1.75
N HIS A 27 -5.26 3.27 -2.78
CA HIS A 27 -5.41 1.83 -2.62
C HIS A 27 -4.19 1.20 -1.91
N GLN A 28 -2.98 1.65 -2.24
CA GLN A 28 -1.76 1.14 -1.60
C GLN A 28 -1.68 1.54 -0.11
N SER A 29 -2.08 2.76 0.25
CA SER A 29 -2.11 3.19 1.66
C SER A 29 -3.15 2.42 2.49
N GLN A 30 -4.32 2.12 1.93
CA GLN A 30 -5.34 1.31 2.61
C GLN A 30 -4.83 -0.11 2.92
N ARG A 31 -4.15 -0.74 1.95
CA ARG A 31 -3.53 -2.06 2.14
C ARG A 31 -2.47 -2.05 3.25
N LEU A 32 -1.67 -0.98 3.32
CA LEU A 32 -0.67 -0.82 4.39
C LEU A 32 -1.33 -0.60 5.76
N ILE A 33 -2.45 0.12 5.83
CA ILE A 33 -3.21 0.28 7.08
C ILE A 33 -3.76 -1.07 7.57
N ILE A 34 -4.27 -1.91 6.66
CA ILE A 34 -4.71 -3.27 7.01
C ILE A 34 -3.51 -4.06 7.53
N ALA A 35 -2.39 -4.09 6.79
CA ALA A 35 -1.18 -4.79 7.22
C ALA A 35 -0.67 -4.34 8.61
N GLN A 36 -0.77 -3.04 8.92
CA GLN A 36 -0.43 -2.51 10.25
C GLN A 36 -1.33 -3.10 11.35
N LYS A 37 -2.64 -3.21 11.10
CA LYS A 37 -3.60 -3.80 12.06
C LYS A 37 -3.31 -5.28 12.28
N GLU A 38 -3.17 -6.06 11.21
CA GLU A 38 -2.85 -7.50 11.28
C GLU A 38 -1.52 -7.76 12.02
N THR A 39 -0.51 -6.90 11.79
CA THR A 39 0.78 -7.00 12.50
C THR A 39 0.62 -6.72 14.00
N ASN A 40 -0.20 -5.73 14.38
CA ASN A 40 -0.48 -5.44 15.80
C ASN A 40 -1.24 -6.59 16.47
N GLU A 41 -2.19 -7.21 15.79
CA GLU A 41 -2.89 -8.40 16.29
C GLU A 41 -1.92 -9.57 16.45
N THR A 42 -1.02 -9.79 15.49
CA THR A 42 0.03 -10.81 15.58
C THR A 42 0.93 -10.61 16.79
N LEU A 43 1.36 -9.37 17.05
CA LEU A 43 2.16 -9.03 18.24
C LEU A 43 1.40 -9.32 19.54
N TYR A 44 0.09 -9.03 19.58
CA TYR A 44 -0.76 -9.36 20.72
C TYR A 44 -0.83 -10.87 20.96
N TRP A 45 -1.10 -11.66 19.90
CA TRP A 45 -1.16 -13.12 20.00
C TRP A 45 0.17 -13.72 20.41
N LEU A 46 1.28 -13.21 19.86
CA LEU A 46 2.62 -13.65 20.22
C LEU A 46 2.93 -13.40 21.70
N LYS A 47 2.54 -12.22 22.22
CA LYS A 47 2.65 -11.91 23.65
C LYS A 47 1.78 -12.83 24.51
N LEU A 48 0.56 -13.14 24.07
CA LEU A 48 -0.32 -14.06 24.79
C LEU A 48 0.26 -15.47 24.85
N LEU A 49 0.74 -16.00 23.72
CA LEU A 49 1.39 -17.32 23.63
C LEU A 49 2.61 -17.43 24.55
N TYR A 50 3.40 -16.37 24.63
CA TYR A 50 4.52 -16.32 25.58
C TYR A 50 4.04 -16.27 27.03
N ALA A 51 3.03 -15.44 27.33
CA ALA A 51 2.48 -15.31 28.68
C ALA A 51 1.78 -16.57 29.20
N THR A 52 1.28 -17.42 28.30
CA THR A 52 0.66 -18.72 28.63
C THR A 52 1.65 -19.88 28.51
N ASN A 53 2.95 -19.61 28.36
CA ASN A 53 4.04 -20.58 28.25
C ASN A 53 3.88 -21.60 27.10
N PHE A 54 3.20 -21.23 26.01
CA PHE A 54 3.11 -22.05 24.80
C PHE A 54 4.35 -21.95 23.92
N ILE A 55 5.12 -20.88 24.04
CA ILE A 55 6.38 -20.66 23.32
C ILE A 55 7.48 -20.24 24.30
N GLU A 56 8.71 -20.66 24.02
CA GLU A 56 9.88 -20.28 24.79
C GLU A 56 10.29 -18.83 24.51
N LYS A 57 11.05 -18.25 25.45
CA LYS A 57 11.48 -16.86 25.39
C LYS A 57 12.29 -16.55 24.12
N ASP A 58 13.20 -17.42 23.73
CA ASP A 58 14.06 -17.19 22.57
C ASP A 58 13.26 -17.15 21.26
N ALA A 59 12.29 -18.06 21.12
CA ALA A 59 11.35 -18.08 19.99
C ALA A 59 10.46 -16.83 19.98
N TYR A 60 9.93 -16.43 21.15
CA TYR A 60 9.17 -15.19 21.30
C TYR A 60 10.01 -13.97 20.89
N GLU A 61 11.23 -13.83 21.41
CA GLU A 61 12.08 -12.67 21.15
C GLU A 61 12.47 -12.58 19.67
N SER A 62 12.85 -13.69 19.04
CA SER A 62 13.18 -13.74 17.60
C SER A 62 12.01 -13.26 16.75
N VAL A 63 10.82 -13.83 16.93
CA VAL A 63 9.64 -13.48 16.12
C VAL A 63 9.14 -12.07 16.44
N ASN A 64 9.18 -11.67 17.71
CA ASN A 64 8.74 -10.35 18.14
C ASN A 64 9.64 -9.23 17.57
N GLN A 65 10.96 -9.46 17.51
CA GLN A 65 11.89 -8.52 16.88
C GLN A 65 11.57 -8.30 15.39
N ASP A 66 11.32 -9.39 14.65
CA ASP A 66 10.95 -9.31 13.23
C ASP A 66 9.61 -8.61 13.02
N ALA A 67 8.60 -8.95 13.82
CA ALA A 67 7.28 -8.33 13.75
C ALA A 67 7.34 -6.82 14.07
N LEU A 68 8.16 -6.41 15.03
CA LEU A 68 8.40 -4.99 15.34
C LEU A 68 9.14 -4.26 14.21
N ALA A 69 10.12 -4.90 13.57
CA ALA A 69 10.81 -4.35 12.41
C ALA A 69 9.83 -4.14 11.24
N LEU A 70 8.99 -5.14 10.96
CA LEU A 70 7.95 -5.06 9.94
C LEU A 70 6.96 -3.92 10.23
N LEU A 71 6.51 -3.78 11.48
CA LEU A 71 5.63 -2.70 11.90
C LEU A 71 6.25 -1.31 11.65
N LYS A 72 7.55 -1.14 11.92
CA LYS A 72 8.28 0.10 11.65
C LYS A 72 8.29 0.43 10.15
N ILE A 73 8.58 -0.56 9.30
CA ILE A 73 8.61 -0.40 7.83
C ILE A 73 7.22 -0.03 7.29
N ILE A 74 6.17 -0.73 7.72
CA ILE A 74 4.78 -0.44 7.32
C ILE A 74 4.41 0.98 7.75
N THR A 75 4.72 1.36 8.99
CA THR A 75 4.40 2.69 9.52
C THR A 75 5.12 3.81 8.77
N ALA A 76 6.40 3.62 8.45
CA ALA A 76 7.15 4.55 7.61
C ALA A 76 6.55 4.66 6.21
N SER A 77 6.18 3.53 5.59
CA SER A 77 5.55 3.48 4.27
C SER A 77 4.20 4.20 4.23
N ILE A 78 3.37 4.05 5.27
CA ILE A 78 2.10 4.78 5.41
C ILE A 78 2.37 6.28 5.50
N LYS A 79 3.36 6.71 6.30
CA LYS A 79 3.73 8.13 6.42
C LYS A 79 4.14 8.71 5.07
N THR A 80 5.01 8.02 4.33
CA THR A 80 5.43 8.43 2.98
C THR A 80 4.25 8.48 2.00
N ALA A 81 3.36 7.50 2.04
CA ALA A 81 2.17 7.47 1.17
C ALA A 81 1.22 8.64 1.46
N LYS A 82 1.01 8.99 2.73
CA LYS A 82 0.18 10.14 3.15
C LYS A 82 0.81 11.48 2.74
N GLN A 83 2.12 11.63 2.90
CA GLN A 83 2.83 12.85 2.47
C GLN A 83 2.66 13.14 0.98
N ARG A 84 2.64 12.10 0.13
CA ARG A 84 2.41 12.24 -1.32
C ARG A 84 0.98 12.63 -1.71
N ILE A 85 0.01 12.51 -0.80
CA ILE A 85 -1.39 12.88 -1.03
C ILE A 85 -1.65 14.33 -0.59
N ASN A 86 -0.93 14.81 0.42
CA ASN A 86 -1.07 16.16 0.99
C ASN A 86 -0.19 17.23 0.31
N HIS A 87 0.54 16.85 -0.74
CA HIS A 87 1.35 17.71 -1.60
C HIS A 87 0.76 17.71 -3.01
#